data_AF-W6MCZ3-F1
#
_entry.id   AF-W6MCZ3-F1
#
_cell.length_a   1.000
_cell.length_b   1.000
_cell.length_c   1.000
_cell.angle_alpha   90.00
_cell.angle_beta   90.00
_cell.angle_gamma   90.00
#
_symmetry.space_group_name_H-M   'P 1'
#
loop_
_entity.id
_entity.type
_entity.pdbx_description
1 polymer ?
#
loop_
_entity_poly.entity_id
_entity_poly.type
_entity_poly.pdbx_seq_one_letter_code
_entity_poly.pdbx_strand_id
1 'polypeptide(L)'
;MPPHSWNVADCAIVVSVDHQFFVDSLRPVIDSKNDFPDSQSDGRSAFRGRVIGLPGLLAIALFLATLYAAAAEWTVHPGESISAAVQAAAAGDTVQVERGAYIDHVLIDKPLRLQGVNRPTLSGDNQGDVIRIKSPDVVTDGFIIRDSGDNLTEQNAGIYVEPGSHRAIIRNNDFAYTLFGLWLEKANDLEITNNLITGKRDLASAQRGNGIQLYNCYRAKIIGNNVSFVRDGIYVDVSFNSLFRANKMHHVRYGTHYMNSHDNIWEDNDTYKNRGGLALMEVRRQIVRNNRAWDNSDHGIMLRTIQDSVVENNIVVGNSKGFFIYDAEYNTLKNNLVMGNRIGVHLWAGSIHNDVDSNDFIHNRDQIRYVATRSEEWGKERGNYWSNYVGWDANGDGVGDTRYEANDVVDRLNWKYPLVKLLLNSPAVQSLRLIARQFPLLRGPSVVDKHPRIHPFRPNWSDWLGIQRD
;
A
#
# COMPACT_ATOMS: atom_id res chain seq x y z
N MET A 1 1.48 33.49 -21.85
CA MET A 1 2.13 32.63 -20.83
C MET A 1 1.87 31.19 -21.23
N PRO A 2 2.88 30.44 -21.71
CA PRO A 2 2.64 29.09 -22.19
C PRO A 2 2.51 28.10 -21.02
N PRO A 3 1.76 27.00 -21.19
CA PRO A 3 1.58 26.00 -20.14
C PRO A 3 2.83 25.12 -20.03
N HIS A 4 3.41 25.06 -18.84
CA HIS A 4 4.51 24.15 -18.52
C HIS A 4 4.05 22.69 -18.66
N SER A 5 4.51 22.03 -19.71
CA SER A 5 4.54 20.57 -19.82
C SER A 5 5.65 20.04 -18.92
N TRP A 6 5.29 19.38 -17.83
CA TRP A 6 6.25 18.76 -16.92
C TRP A 6 6.84 17.50 -17.56
N ASN A 7 8.17 17.44 -17.59
CA ASN A 7 8.98 16.42 -18.27
C ASN A 7 9.41 15.32 -17.29
N VAL A 8 9.76 14.14 -17.81
CA VAL A 8 10.11 12.90 -17.09
C VAL A 8 11.28 13.04 -16.08
N ALA A 9 11.98 14.18 -16.08
CA ALA A 9 13.13 14.47 -15.24
C ALA A 9 12.81 14.57 -13.72
N ASP A 10 11.60 15.01 -13.34
CA ASP A 10 11.29 15.18 -11.90
C ASP A 10 11.06 13.85 -11.15
N CYS A 11 10.85 12.75 -11.87
CA CYS A 11 10.87 11.40 -11.30
C CYS A 11 12.27 10.77 -11.33
N ALA A 12 13.16 11.21 -12.24
CA ALA A 12 14.54 10.71 -12.32
C ALA A 12 15.45 11.32 -11.24
N ILE A 13 15.16 12.54 -10.78
CA ILE A 13 15.91 13.19 -9.69
C ILE A 13 15.68 12.47 -8.33
N VAL A 14 14.53 11.82 -8.15
CA VAL A 14 14.25 11.03 -6.93
C VAL A 14 15.11 9.76 -6.86
N VAL A 15 15.44 9.15 -8.00
CA VAL A 15 16.34 7.98 -8.06
C VAL A 15 17.78 8.36 -7.70
N SER A 16 18.23 9.57 -8.02
CA SER A 16 19.60 10.02 -7.76
C SER A 16 19.89 10.30 -6.28
N VAL A 17 18.90 10.73 -5.50
CA VAL A 17 19.10 11.02 -4.08
C VAL A 17 19.09 9.73 -3.28
N ASP A 18 18.22 8.77 -3.62
CA ASP A 18 18.14 7.46 -2.95
C ASP A 18 19.31 6.52 -3.32
N HIS A 19 19.92 6.67 -4.50
CA HIS A 19 21.10 5.86 -4.87
C HIS A 19 22.35 6.19 -4.03
N GLN A 20 22.47 7.43 -3.53
CA GLN A 20 23.57 7.83 -2.66
C GLN A 20 23.41 7.23 -1.25
N PHE A 21 22.18 6.98 -0.80
CA PHE A 21 21.89 6.28 0.47
C PHE A 21 22.10 4.75 0.39
N PHE A 22 22.02 4.17 -0.82
CA PHE A 22 22.16 2.73 -1.05
C PHE A 22 23.61 2.23 -1.00
N VAL A 23 24.61 3.07 -1.27
CA VAL A 23 26.02 2.63 -1.41
C VAL A 23 26.76 2.54 -0.08
N ASP A 24 26.34 3.25 0.97
CA ASP A 24 27.08 3.30 2.24
C ASP A 24 26.75 2.19 3.25
N SER A 25 25.75 1.33 2.96
CA SER A 25 25.26 0.31 3.91
C SER A 25 25.64 -1.15 3.57
N LEU A 26 26.46 -1.37 2.55
CA LEU A 26 26.92 -2.71 2.15
C LEU A 26 28.44 -2.88 2.34
N ARG A 27 28.86 -3.30 3.53
CA ARG A 27 30.13 -4.02 3.74
C ARG A 27 29.83 -5.36 4.43
N PRO A 28 30.16 -6.52 3.84
CA PRO A 28 30.10 -7.80 4.55
C PRO A 28 31.44 -8.10 5.22
N VAL A 29 31.37 -8.58 6.46
CA VAL A 29 32.47 -9.30 7.13
C VAL A 29 32.38 -10.77 6.74
N ILE A 30 33.44 -11.26 6.10
CA ILE A 30 33.72 -12.67 5.83
C ILE A 30 34.69 -13.14 6.94
N ASP A 31 34.32 -14.16 7.71
CA ASP A 31 35.08 -15.42 7.85
C ASP A 31 34.54 -16.28 8.99
N SER A 32 34.16 -17.52 8.68
CA SER A 32 34.85 -18.72 9.17
C SER A 32 34.08 -19.98 8.77
N LYS A 33 34.75 -20.81 7.97
CA LYS A 33 34.47 -22.23 7.78
C LYS A 33 34.81 -22.99 9.07
N ASN A 34 34.10 -24.08 9.35
CA ASN A 34 34.71 -25.40 9.59
C ASN A 34 33.64 -26.50 9.70
N ASP A 35 33.65 -27.37 8.70
CA ASP A 35 33.66 -28.84 8.76
C ASP A 35 32.67 -29.60 9.67
N PHE A 36 31.71 -30.24 9.01
CA PHE A 36 31.06 -31.48 9.46
C PHE A 36 31.73 -32.68 8.79
N PRO A 37 31.86 -33.82 9.50
CA PRO A 37 31.86 -35.12 8.86
C PRO A 37 30.66 -35.98 9.27
N ASP A 38 30.04 -36.59 8.26
CA ASP A 38 29.17 -37.77 8.38
C ASP A 38 30.01 -39.02 8.71
N SER A 39 29.47 -39.92 9.54
CA SER A 39 29.53 -41.37 9.29
C SER A 39 28.66 -42.17 10.27
N GLN A 40 28.17 -43.31 9.78
CA GLN A 40 27.12 -44.16 10.31
C GLN A 40 27.56 -45.13 11.43
N SER A 41 26.53 -45.59 12.17
CA SER A 41 26.28 -46.91 12.77
C SER A 41 27.45 -47.80 13.22
N ASP A 42 27.47 -48.19 14.50
CA ASP A 42 26.97 -49.51 14.94
C ASP A 42 27.11 -49.68 16.46
N GLY A 43 26.31 -50.57 17.06
CA GLY A 43 26.64 -51.19 18.34
C GLY A 43 25.59 -51.08 19.44
N ARG A 44 24.66 -52.04 19.46
CA ARG A 44 23.86 -52.38 20.65
C ARG A 44 24.77 -52.91 21.77
N SER A 45 24.61 -52.42 23.00
CA SER A 45 24.65 -53.31 24.17
C SER A 45 23.88 -52.69 25.33
N ALA A 46 23.12 -53.53 26.02
CA ALA A 46 22.23 -53.20 27.11
C ALA A 46 23.01 -53.08 28.43
N PHE A 47 22.68 -52.07 29.24
CA PHE A 47 22.91 -52.13 30.68
C PHE A 47 21.65 -51.66 31.41
N ARG A 48 20.99 -52.61 32.08
CA ARG A 48 19.92 -52.37 33.04
C ARG A 48 20.56 -51.86 34.34
N GLY A 49 20.37 -50.58 34.64
CA GLY A 49 20.57 -50.01 35.97
C GLY A 49 19.24 -49.49 36.51
N ARG A 50 18.68 -50.16 37.51
CA ARG A 50 17.54 -49.66 38.30
C ARG A 50 18.02 -48.46 39.11
N VAL A 51 17.49 -47.26 38.85
CA VAL A 51 17.45 -46.16 39.82
C VAL A 51 15.99 -45.95 40.20
N ILE A 52 15.68 -46.30 41.45
CA ILE A 52 14.41 -46.06 42.11
C ILE A 52 14.45 -44.63 42.65
N GLY A 53 13.39 -43.85 42.35
CA GLY A 53 12.90 -42.81 43.27
C GLY A 53 13.40 -41.38 43.09
N LEU A 54 13.15 -40.76 41.93
CA LEU A 54 13.06 -39.28 41.83
C LEU A 54 11.80 -38.72 41.10
N PRO A 55 10.67 -39.44 40.92
CA PRO A 55 9.52 -38.83 40.25
C PRO A 55 8.83 -37.74 41.09
N GLY A 56 8.95 -37.78 42.42
CA GLY A 56 8.31 -36.81 43.32
C GLY A 56 8.94 -35.41 43.27
N LEU A 57 10.27 -35.30 43.17
CA LEU A 57 10.97 -34.01 43.11
C LEU A 57 10.85 -33.34 41.73
N LEU A 58 10.83 -34.12 40.65
CA LEU A 58 10.60 -33.58 39.30
C LEU A 58 9.14 -33.15 39.10
N ALA A 59 8.19 -33.89 39.67
CA ALA A 59 6.78 -33.52 39.66
C ALA A 59 6.52 -32.28 40.53
N ILE A 60 7.17 -32.12 41.69
CA ILE A 60 7.07 -30.91 42.51
C ILE A 60 7.75 -29.71 41.82
N ALA A 61 8.87 -29.90 41.12
CA ALA A 61 9.52 -28.84 40.33
C ALA A 61 8.68 -28.44 39.09
N LEU A 62 8.04 -29.39 38.40
CA LEU A 62 7.07 -29.08 37.35
C LEU A 62 5.79 -28.45 37.90
N PHE A 63 5.32 -28.89 39.08
CA PHE A 63 4.12 -28.33 39.72
C PHE A 63 4.36 -26.92 40.27
N LEU A 64 5.59 -26.63 40.72
CA LEU A 64 6.05 -25.29 41.11
C LEU A 64 6.40 -24.41 39.89
N ALA A 65 6.77 -24.99 38.74
CA ALA A 65 6.90 -24.26 37.47
C ALA A 65 5.55 -23.99 36.80
N THR A 66 4.49 -24.71 37.20
CA THR A 66 3.09 -24.44 36.84
C THR A 66 2.35 -23.58 37.86
N LEU A 67 3.02 -23.09 38.92
CA LEU A 67 2.58 -21.87 39.57
C LEU A 67 2.83 -20.77 38.54
N TYR A 68 1.81 -20.54 37.72
CA TYR A 68 1.55 -19.32 36.97
C TYR A 68 2.55 -18.22 37.32
N ALA A 69 3.53 -18.00 36.45
CA ALA A 69 4.01 -16.65 36.26
C ALA A 69 2.81 -15.87 35.68
N ALA A 70 1.85 -15.54 36.55
CA ALA A 70 0.81 -14.60 36.22
C ALA A 70 1.56 -13.32 35.89
N ALA A 71 1.48 -12.90 34.64
CA ALA A 71 2.00 -11.62 34.19
C ALA A 71 1.54 -10.56 35.20
N ALA A 72 2.48 -9.89 35.85
CA ALA A 72 2.13 -8.88 36.83
C ALA A 72 1.53 -7.67 36.11
N GLU A 73 0.58 -7.00 36.77
CA GLU A 73 0.05 -5.74 36.32
C GLU A 73 0.69 -4.60 37.11
N TRP A 74 1.37 -3.71 36.40
CA TRP A 74 1.95 -2.48 36.93
C TRP A 74 1.05 -1.33 36.56
N THR A 75 0.66 -0.50 37.52
CA THR A 75 -0.13 0.72 37.24
C THR A 75 0.78 1.93 37.33
N VAL A 76 0.75 2.79 36.32
CA VAL A 76 1.46 4.07 36.28
C VAL A 76 0.43 5.19 36.40
N HIS A 77 0.50 5.95 37.49
CA HIS A 77 -0.34 7.09 37.77
C HIS A 77 0.26 8.39 37.19
N PRO A 78 -0.54 9.46 37.03
CA PRO A 78 -0.02 10.75 36.60
C PRO A 78 1.09 11.27 37.54
N GLY A 79 2.21 11.70 36.96
CA GLY A 79 3.39 12.15 37.70
C GLY A 79 4.47 11.08 37.90
N GLU A 80 4.15 9.81 37.64
CA GLU A 80 5.12 8.71 37.61
C GLU A 80 5.75 8.54 36.22
N SER A 81 6.88 7.84 36.15
CA SER A 81 7.57 7.54 34.87
C SER A 81 7.11 6.21 34.30
N ILE A 82 6.72 6.23 33.02
CA ILE A 82 6.39 5.03 32.27
C ILE A 82 7.66 4.19 32.06
N SER A 83 8.78 4.84 31.71
CA SER A 83 10.06 4.16 31.50
C SER A 83 10.53 3.43 32.75
N ALA A 84 10.39 4.02 33.94
CA ALA A 84 10.74 3.37 35.20
C ALA A 84 9.91 2.09 35.44
N ALA A 85 8.60 2.14 35.17
CA ALA A 85 7.73 0.96 35.30
C ALA A 85 8.07 -0.13 34.28
N VAL A 86 8.34 0.24 33.02
CA VAL A 86 8.78 -0.71 31.96
C VAL A 86 10.12 -1.37 32.30
N GLN A 87 11.06 -0.61 32.88
CA GLN A 87 12.34 -1.15 33.33
C GLN A 87 12.18 -2.12 34.49
N ALA A 88 11.33 -1.81 35.48
CA ALA A 88 11.07 -2.64 36.65
C ALA A 88 10.25 -3.91 36.33
N ALA A 89 9.36 -3.83 35.34
CA ALA A 89 8.52 -4.95 34.92
C ALA A 89 9.34 -6.14 34.38
N ALA A 90 8.85 -7.36 34.64
CA ALA A 90 9.40 -8.58 34.10
C ALA A 90 8.90 -8.85 32.67
N ALA A 91 9.57 -9.75 31.95
CA ALA A 91 9.11 -10.17 30.64
C ALA A 91 7.74 -10.87 30.74
N GLY A 92 6.80 -10.47 29.90
CA GLY A 92 5.42 -10.94 29.88
C GLY A 92 4.44 -10.06 30.69
N ASP A 93 4.94 -9.16 31.54
CA ASP A 93 4.11 -8.28 32.36
C ASP A 93 3.30 -7.27 31.52
N THR A 94 2.28 -6.70 32.16
CA THR A 94 1.50 -5.59 31.61
C THR A 94 1.75 -4.32 32.42
N VAL A 95 2.16 -3.25 31.73
CA VAL A 95 2.25 -1.90 32.29
C VAL A 95 1.03 -1.11 31.82
N GLN A 96 0.08 -0.90 32.72
CA GLN A 96 -1.10 -0.08 32.53
C GLN A 96 -0.80 1.37 32.90
N VAL A 97 -0.99 2.29 31.97
CA VAL A 97 -0.75 3.72 32.16
C VAL A 97 -2.10 4.42 32.25
N GLU A 98 -2.40 5.01 33.40
CA GLU A 98 -3.64 5.76 33.60
C GLU A 98 -3.63 7.08 32.81
N ARG A 99 -4.82 7.63 32.54
CA ARG A 99 -4.96 8.89 31.84
C ARG A 99 -4.15 10.00 32.51
N GLY A 100 -3.16 10.51 31.79
CA GLY A 100 -2.30 11.60 32.22
C GLY A 100 -1.50 12.17 31.06
N ALA A 101 -0.68 13.17 31.35
CA ALA A 101 0.33 13.70 30.43
C ALA A 101 1.71 13.28 30.93
N TYR A 102 2.45 12.58 30.06
CA TYR A 102 3.76 12.02 30.33
C TYR A 102 4.74 12.56 29.30
N ILE A 103 5.89 13.03 29.77
CA ILE A 103 7.05 13.36 28.93
C ILE A 103 8.09 12.30 29.24
N ASP A 104 8.32 11.39 28.28
CA ASP A 104 9.18 10.23 28.49
C ASP A 104 9.64 9.66 27.14
N HIS A 105 10.74 8.91 27.14
CA HIS A 105 11.24 8.16 25.99
C HIS A 105 11.31 6.68 26.36
N VAL A 106 10.32 5.90 25.93
CA VAL A 106 10.12 4.54 26.44
C VAL A 106 10.89 3.54 25.58
N LEU A 107 11.87 2.88 26.19
CA LEU A 107 12.57 1.73 25.60
C LEU A 107 11.96 0.42 26.11
N ILE A 108 11.46 -0.42 25.20
CA ILE A 108 10.92 -1.75 25.52
C ILE A 108 11.85 -2.82 24.92
N ASP A 109 12.69 -3.43 25.76
CA ASP A 109 13.72 -4.41 25.39
C ASP A 109 13.38 -5.86 25.77
N LYS A 110 12.20 -6.08 26.37
CA LYS A 110 11.65 -7.38 26.76
C LYS A 110 10.21 -7.54 26.25
N PRO A 111 9.71 -8.77 26.04
CA PRO A 111 8.30 -9.00 25.75
C PRO A 111 7.45 -8.36 26.85
N LEU A 112 6.53 -7.46 26.51
CA LEU A 112 5.77 -6.67 27.48
C LEU A 112 4.53 -6.06 26.82
N ARG A 113 3.47 -5.88 27.59
CA ARG A 113 2.27 -5.16 27.16
C ARG A 113 2.25 -3.77 27.78
N LEU A 114 2.41 -2.74 26.96
CA LEU A 114 2.23 -1.35 27.35
C LEU A 114 0.81 -0.92 26.96
N GLN A 115 -0.03 -0.65 27.95
CA GLN A 115 -1.46 -0.41 27.76
C GLN A 115 -1.90 0.94 28.33
N GLY A 116 -2.47 1.79 27.49
CA GLY A 116 -3.02 3.08 27.89
C GLY A 116 -4.48 2.96 28.30
N VAL A 117 -4.78 3.32 29.55
CA VAL A 117 -6.13 3.35 30.10
C VAL A 117 -6.73 4.74 29.89
N ASN A 118 -7.83 4.83 29.14
CA ASN A 118 -8.50 6.10 28.81
C ASN A 118 -7.62 7.13 28.07
N ARG A 119 -6.77 6.64 27.14
CA ARG A 119 -5.93 7.43 26.24
C ARG A 119 -4.95 8.38 26.96
N PRO A 120 -3.98 7.86 27.74
CA PRO A 120 -2.89 8.69 28.26
C PRO A 120 -2.07 9.30 27.12
N THR A 121 -1.52 10.47 27.37
CA THR A 121 -0.66 11.19 26.43
C THR A 121 0.81 10.95 26.77
N LEU A 122 1.56 10.34 25.86
CA LEU A 122 3.00 10.21 25.93
C LEU A 122 3.64 11.11 24.87
N SER A 123 4.43 12.08 25.32
CA SER A 123 5.14 13.06 24.49
C SER A 123 6.64 12.79 24.52
N GLY A 124 7.28 12.85 23.34
CA GLY A 124 8.74 12.81 23.19
C GLY A 124 9.40 14.19 23.23
N ASP A 125 8.68 15.25 23.63
CA ASP A 125 9.18 16.63 23.77
C ASP A 125 9.96 17.17 22.54
N ASN A 126 9.52 16.78 21.33
CA ASN A 126 10.15 17.08 20.05
C ASN A 126 11.59 16.58 19.93
N GLN A 127 11.95 15.49 20.62
CA GLN A 127 13.24 14.83 20.55
C GLN A 127 13.06 13.36 20.19
N GLY A 128 14.02 12.79 19.45
CA GLY A 128 14.15 11.35 19.22
C GLY A 128 12.86 10.61 18.86
N ASP A 129 12.81 9.33 19.23
CA ASP A 129 11.58 8.54 19.17
C ASP A 129 10.81 8.65 20.49
N VAL A 130 9.48 8.52 20.42
CA VAL A 130 8.66 8.50 21.65
C VAL A 130 8.71 7.11 22.31
N ILE A 131 8.56 6.05 21.52
CA ILE A 131 8.72 4.66 21.96
C ILE A 131 9.66 3.92 21.02
N ARG A 132 10.62 3.18 21.58
CA ARG A 132 11.50 2.30 20.83
C ARG A 132 11.34 0.85 21.31
N ILE A 133 11.03 -0.05 20.38
CA ILE A 133 10.80 -1.47 20.62
C ILE A 133 12.02 -2.26 20.13
N LYS A 134 12.63 -3.04 21.02
CA LYS A 134 13.82 -3.89 20.75
C LYS A 134 13.61 -5.36 21.13
N SER A 135 12.36 -5.77 21.28
CA SER A 135 12.00 -7.13 21.71
C SER A 135 10.85 -7.67 20.88
N PRO A 136 10.80 -8.99 20.64
CA PRO A 136 9.61 -9.60 20.07
C PRO A 136 8.43 -9.58 21.06
N ASP A 137 7.23 -9.80 20.52
CA ASP A 137 6.01 -10.00 21.32
C ASP A 137 5.64 -8.80 22.22
N VAL A 138 6.03 -7.59 21.81
CA VAL A 138 5.64 -6.34 22.48
C VAL A 138 4.28 -5.87 21.98
N VAL A 139 3.43 -5.42 22.91
CA VAL A 139 2.13 -4.83 22.60
C VAL A 139 2.09 -3.38 23.05
N THR A 140 1.72 -2.46 22.16
CA THR A 140 1.43 -1.05 22.49
C THR A 140 -0.01 -0.75 22.12
N ASP A 141 -0.85 -0.46 23.12
CA ASP A 141 -2.29 -0.31 22.94
C ASP A 141 -2.84 0.94 23.63
N GLY A 142 -3.54 1.80 22.89
CA GLY A 142 -4.43 2.79 23.48
C GLY A 142 -3.82 4.09 23.97
N PHE A 143 -2.69 4.54 23.40
CA PHE A 143 -2.02 5.81 23.75
C PHE A 143 -2.37 6.95 22.79
N ILE A 144 -2.23 8.18 23.27
CA ILE A 144 -1.92 9.34 22.42
C ILE A 144 -0.39 9.46 22.42
N ILE A 145 0.24 9.33 21.25
CA ILE A 145 1.69 9.38 21.07
C ILE A 145 2.03 10.64 20.28
N ARG A 146 2.84 11.55 20.83
CA ARG A 146 3.05 12.85 20.21
C ARG A 146 4.43 13.44 20.38
N ASP A 147 4.67 14.48 19.57
CA ASP A 147 5.87 15.31 19.63
C ASP A 147 7.17 14.50 19.51
N SER A 148 7.29 13.64 18.50
CA SER A 148 8.60 13.05 18.18
C SER A 148 9.56 14.13 17.69
N GLY A 149 10.86 13.81 17.69
CA GLY A 149 11.86 14.59 16.96
C GLY A 149 11.56 14.70 15.47
N ASP A 150 12.31 15.57 14.79
CA ASP A 150 12.15 15.92 13.37
C ASP A 150 13.39 15.60 12.50
N ASN A 151 14.33 14.82 13.03
CA ASN A 151 15.52 14.41 12.29
C ASN A 151 15.21 13.21 11.35
N LEU A 152 15.18 13.49 10.04
CA LEU A 152 14.97 12.47 9.00
C LEU A 152 16.11 11.44 8.93
N THR A 153 17.35 11.85 9.21
CA THR A 153 18.53 10.96 9.15
C THR A 153 18.50 9.95 10.30
N GLU A 154 18.09 10.40 11.48
CA GLU A 154 17.90 9.54 12.67
C GLU A 154 16.55 8.80 12.67
N GLN A 155 15.70 9.07 11.66
CA GLN A 155 14.42 8.39 11.46
C GLN A 155 13.47 8.53 12.66
N ASN A 156 13.47 9.70 13.31
CA ASN A 156 12.67 9.93 14.53
C ASN A 156 11.19 9.59 14.32
N ALA A 157 10.64 8.75 15.20
CA ALA A 157 9.30 8.20 15.05
C ALA A 157 8.44 8.33 16.31
N GLY A 158 7.12 8.25 16.14
CA GLY A 158 6.22 8.00 17.27
C GLY A 158 6.52 6.64 17.90
N ILE A 159 6.60 5.59 17.09
CA ILE A 159 7.14 4.30 17.52
C ILE A 159 8.15 3.79 16.48
N TYR A 160 9.35 3.45 16.95
CA TYR A 160 10.37 2.74 16.18
C TYR A 160 10.42 1.27 16.59
N VAL A 161 10.31 0.35 15.64
CA VAL A 161 10.46 -1.10 15.83
C VAL A 161 11.80 -1.53 15.23
N GLU A 162 12.74 -1.91 16.10
CA GLU A 162 14.09 -2.30 15.69
C GLU A 162 14.14 -3.70 15.04
N PRO A 163 15.18 -3.96 14.23
CA PRO A 163 15.42 -5.28 13.64
C PRO A 163 15.33 -6.41 14.66
N GLY A 164 14.63 -7.49 14.29
CA GLY A 164 14.43 -8.65 15.18
C GLY A 164 13.23 -8.54 16.13
N SER A 165 12.59 -7.39 16.25
CA SER A 165 11.41 -7.17 17.11
C SER A 165 10.12 -7.71 16.48
N HIS A 166 10.10 -9.03 16.26
CA HIS A 166 9.01 -9.75 15.59
C HIS A 166 7.71 -9.76 16.39
N ARG A 167 6.57 -9.95 15.71
CA ARG A 167 5.25 -10.13 16.35
C ARG A 167 4.83 -8.96 17.24
N ALA A 168 5.39 -7.77 17.03
CA ALA A 168 4.94 -6.57 17.73
C ALA A 168 3.51 -6.22 17.29
N ILE A 169 2.65 -5.89 18.25
CA ILE A 169 1.27 -5.48 18.03
C ILE A 169 1.13 -4.02 18.45
N ILE A 170 0.87 -3.14 17.49
CA ILE A 170 0.68 -1.71 17.74
C ILE A 170 -0.72 -1.34 17.30
N ARG A 171 -1.59 -1.03 18.27
CA ARG A 171 -3.01 -0.84 17.97
C ARG A 171 -3.71 0.25 18.76
N ASN A 172 -4.77 0.79 18.17
CA ASN A 172 -5.64 1.78 18.81
C ASN A 172 -4.90 3.01 19.36
N ASN A 173 -3.75 3.38 18.77
CA ASN A 173 -2.98 4.54 19.20
C ASN A 173 -3.29 5.75 18.30
N ASP A 174 -3.28 6.93 18.90
CA ASP A 174 -3.50 8.21 18.24
C ASP A 174 -2.16 8.97 18.17
N PHE A 175 -1.54 8.99 17.00
CA PHE A 175 -0.29 9.68 16.74
C PHE A 175 -0.56 11.12 16.30
N ALA A 176 0.09 12.08 16.95
CA ALA A 176 -0.04 13.49 16.62
C ALA A 176 1.33 14.18 16.61
N TYR A 177 1.61 14.96 15.57
CA TYR A 177 2.83 15.77 15.48
C TYR A 177 4.13 14.93 15.51
N THR A 178 4.10 13.74 14.90
CA THR A 178 5.27 12.88 14.72
C THR A 178 5.90 13.07 13.33
N LEU A 179 7.23 12.90 13.22
CA LEU A 179 7.94 12.94 11.94
C LEU A 179 7.60 11.69 11.13
N PHE A 180 8.02 10.51 11.60
CA PHE A 180 7.44 9.23 11.18
C PHE A 180 6.36 8.83 12.20
N GLY A 181 5.21 8.34 11.74
CA GLY A 181 4.24 7.75 12.69
C GLY A 181 4.81 6.48 13.29
N LEU A 182 5.08 5.52 12.41
CA LEU A 182 5.62 4.20 12.69
C LEU A 182 6.79 3.91 11.76
N TRP A 183 7.94 3.55 12.34
CA TRP A 183 9.08 3.04 11.58
C TRP A 183 9.28 1.56 11.91
N LEU A 184 9.08 0.69 10.92
CA LEU A 184 9.10 -0.76 11.07
C LEU A 184 10.27 -1.33 10.26
N GLU A 185 11.28 -1.85 10.95
CA GLU A 185 12.52 -2.27 10.31
C GLU A 185 12.82 -3.75 10.57
N LYS A 186 13.01 -4.54 9.51
CA LYS A 186 13.53 -5.92 9.58
C LYS A 186 12.81 -6.80 10.61
N ALA A 187 11.48 -6.72 10.63
CA ALA A 187 10.65 -7.45 11.57
C ALA A 187 9.52 -8.22 10.87
N ASN A 188 9.17 -9.36 11.47
CA ASN A 188 8.23 -10.32 10.89
C ASN A 188 6.95 -10.33 11.72
N ASP A 189 5.83 -10.66 11.06
CA ASP A 189 4.54 -10.94 11.70
C ASP A 189 4.00 -9.76 12.54
N LEU A 190 4.32 -8.53 12.14
CA LEU A 190 3.84 -7.31 12.79
C LEU A 190 2.33 -7.15 12.61
N GLU A 191 1.63 -6.67 13.64
CA GLU A 191 0.21 -6.30 13.54
C GLU A 191 0.02 -4.82 13.90
N ILE A 192 -0.21 -4.00 12.89
CA ILE A 192 -0.40 -2.55 13.00
C ILE A 192 -1.86 -2.24 12.69
N THR A 193 -2.67 -2.05 13.74
CA THR A 193 -4.13 -2.05 13.57
C THR A 193 -4.84 -0.86 14.20
N ASN A 194 -5.80 -0.27 13.49
CA ASN A 194 -6.68 0.78 14.03
C ASN A 194 -5.96 1.98 14.64
N ASN A 195 -4.80 2.37 14.11
CA ASN A 195 -4.09 3.57 14.56
C ASN A 195 -4.55 4.80 13.75
N LEU A 196 -4.65 5.94 14.42
CA LEU A 196 -4.87 7.24 13.79
C LEU A 196 -3.55 7.99 13.75
N ILE A 197 -3.06 8.35 12.56
CA ILE A 197 -1.75 8.98 12.38
C ILE A 197 -1.88 10.34 11.71
N THR A 198 -1.44 11.38 12.41
CA THR A 198 -1.34 12.75 11.88
C THR A 198 0.09 13.28 12.07
N GLY A 199 0.79 13.53 10.96
CA GLY A 199 2.16 14.04 10.97
C GLY A 199 2.30 15.54 11.27
N LYS A 200 3.54 16.05 11.19
CA LYS A 200 3.89 17.48 11.34
C LYS A 200 3.40 18.33 10.15
N ARG A 201 2.19 18.89 10.27
CA ARG A 201 1.47 19.65 9.21
C ARG A 201 2.16 20.94 8.77
N ASP A 202 2.92 21.55 9.64
CA ASP A 202 3.70 22.77 9.45
C ASP A 202 4.95 22.57 8.58
N LEU A 203 5.51 21.36 8.55
CA LEU A 203 6.62 21.02 7.66
C LEU A 203 6.17 20.90 6.19
N ALA A 204 7.05 21.23 5.26
CA ALA A 204 6.80 20.93 3.84
C ALA A 204 6.79 19.40 3.62
N SER A 205 6.05 18.93 2.59
CA SER A 205 5.91 17.50 2.33
C SER A 205 7.23 16.73 2.25
N ALA A 206 8.28 17.32 1.67
CA ALA A 206 9.61 16.69 1.55
C ALA A 206 10.34 16.54 2.89
N GLN A 207 10.01 17.38 3.88
CA GLN A 207 10.62 17.40 5.22
C GLN A 207 9.88 16.50 6.22
N ARG A 208 8.70 15.99 5.86
CA ARG A 208 7.94 15.07 6.70
C ARG A 208 8.46 13.64 6.55
N GLY A 209 8.33 12.84 7.61
CA GLY A 209 8.42 11.40 7.52
C GLY A 209 7.15 10.78 6.96
N ASN A 210 7.18 9.47 6.75
CA ASN A 210 6.04 8.68 6.30
C ASN A 210 5.14 8.29 7.48
N GLY A 211 3.88 8.01 7.23
CA GLY A 211 2.95 7.61 8.29
C GLY A 211 3.28 6.26 8.86
N ILE A 212 3.30 5.24 8.00
CA ILE A 212 3.79 3.89 8.33
C ILE A 212 4.87 3.53 7.33
N GLN A 213 6.10 3.35 7.81
CA GLN A 213 7.24 2.90 7.02
C GLN A 213 7.49 1.42 7.30
N LEU A 214 7.50 0.59 6.26
CA LEU A 214 7.96 -0.79 6.31
C LEU A 214 9.25 -0.90 5.50
N TYR A 215 10.31 -1.38 6.14
CA TYR A 215 11.56 -1.72 5.48
C TYR A 215 11.95 -3.16 5.82
N ASN A 216 12.04 -4.01 4.79
CA ASN A 216 12.44 -5.42 4.92
C ASN A 216 11.60 -6.21 5.94
N CYS A 217 10.28 -6.02 5.90
CA CYS A 217 9.33 -6.70 6.79
C CYS A 217 8.66 -7.88 6.08
N TYR A 218 8.30 -8.91 6.84
CA TYR A 218 7.66 -10.12 6.29
C TYR A 218 6.36 -10.47 7.03
N ARG A 219 5.30 -10.79 6.29
CA ARG A 219 3.97 -11.14 6.87
C ARG A 219 3.40 -10.08 7.80
N ALA A 220 3.65 -8.80 7.51
CA ALA A 220 3.04 -7.71 8.27
C ALA A 220 1.54 -7.60 7.95
N LYS A 221 0.74 -7.24 8.95
CA LYS A 221 -0.68 -6.92 8.81
C LYS A 221 -0.89 -5.45 9.16
N ILE A 222 -1.16 -4.63 8.14
CA ILE A 222 -1.44 -3.20 8.28
C ILE A 222 -2.93 -3.01 8.01
N ILE A 223 -3.74 -2.90 9.07
CA ILE A 223 -5.20 -3.02 8.97
C ILE A 223 -5.93 -1.86 9.64
N GLY A 224 -6.88 -1.23 8.96
CA GLY A 224 -7.80 -0.28 9.59
C GLY A 224 -7.13 1.03 10.06
N ASN A 225 -5.92 1.34 9.61
CA ASN A 225 -5.23 2.56 10.03
C ASN A 225 -5.74 3.77 9.23
N ASN A 226 -5.80 4.93 9.87
CA ASN A 226 -6.15 6.19 9.23
C ASN A 226 -4.95 7.16 9.27
N VAL A 227 -4.39 7.46 8.11
CA VAL A 227 -3.11 8.16 7.98
C VAL A 227 -3.27 9.43 7.17
N SER A 228 -2.83 10.55 7.73
CA SER A 228 -2.93 11.86 7.07
C SER A 228 -1.83 12.84 7.44
N PHE A 229 -1.61 13.81 6.56
CA PHE A 229 -0.66 14.93 6.77
C PHE A 229 0.79 14.51 7.09
N VAL A 230 1.18 13.34 6.63
CA VAL A 230 2.57 12.85 6.57
C VAL A 230 3.12 13.10 5.15
N ARG A 231 4.33 12.63 4.84
CA ARG A 231 4.86 12.66 3.47
C ARG A 231 4.10 11.67 2.58
N ASP A 232 4.32 10.39 2.79
CA ASP A 232 3.56 9.29 2.18
C ASP A 232 2.81 8.53 3.28
N GLY A 233 1.58 8.06 2.98
CA GLY A 233 0.72 7.40 3.95
C GLY A 233 1.32 6.10 4.46
N ILE A 234 1.43 5.11 3.57
CA ILE A 234 2.09 3.84 3.83
C ILE A 234 3.22 3.65 2.82
N TYR A 235 4.45 3.67 3.30
CA TYR A 235 5.65 3.42 2.50
C TYR A 235 6.14 1.99 2.73
N VAL A 236 6.38 1.26 1.66
CA VAL A 236 6.77 -0.15 1.71
C VAL A 236 7.98 -0.39 0.82
N ASP A 237 9.04 -0.93 1.40
CA ASP A 237 10.26 -1.30 0.67
C ASP A 237 10.79 -2.66 1.11
N VAL A 238 11.20 -3.47 0.13
CA VAL A 238 11.71 -4.84 0.27
C VAL A 238 10.85 -5.72 1.20
N SER A 239 9.53 -5.60 1.17
CA SER A 239 8.63 -6.29 2.11
C SER A 239 7.68 -7.26 1.40
N PHE A 240 7.42 -8.41 2.03
CA PHE A 240 6.77 -9.56 1.34
C PHE A 240 5.65 -10.22 2.16
N ASN A 241 4.73 -10.89 1.47
CA ASN A 241 3.65 -11.69 2.08
C ASN A 241 2.79 -10.96 3.11
N SER A 242 2.67 -9.64 2.95
CA SER A 242 2.00 -8.73 3.87
C SER A 242 0.60 -8.35 3.37
N LEU A 243 -0.26 -8.03 4.32
CA LEU A 243 -1.66 -7.67 4.12
C LEU A 243 -1.88 -6.20 4.49
N PHE A 244 -2.36 -5.42 3.52
CA PHE A 244 -2.78 -4.04 3.67
C PHE A 244 -4.30 -3.97 3.45
N ARG A 245 -5.07 -3.88 4.54
CA ARG A 245 -6.53 -3.98 4.48
C ARG A 245 -7.25 -2.82 5.16
N ALA A 246 -8.29 -2.28 4.52
CA ALA A 246 -9.20 -1.31 5.14
C ALA A 246 -8.51 -0.05 5.71
N ASN A 247 -7.33 0.31 5.19
CA ASN A 247 -6.64 1.53 5.59
C ASN A 247 -7.21 2.74 4.85
N LYS A 248 -7.16 3.90 5.49
CA LYS A 248 -7.51 5.20 4.91
C LYS A 248 -6.24 6.04 4.83
N MET A 249 -5.87 6.48 3.62
CA MET A 249 -4.72 7.36 3.41
C MET A 249 -5.18 8.61 2.67
N HIS A 250 -5.05 9.78 3.31
CA HIS A 250 -5.58 11.02 2.75
C HIS A 250 -4.75 12.26 3.07
N HIS A 251 -4.81 13.27 2.19
CA HIS A 251 -4.05 14.52 2.33
C HIS A 251 -2.53 14.29 2.47
N VAL A 252 -2.02 13.32 1.73
CA VAL A 252 -0.59 12.97 1.63
C VAL A 252 -0.10 13.10 0.19
N ARG A 253 1.22 12.99 -0.01
CA ARG A 253 1.80 12.95 -1.37
C ARG A 253 1.36 11.67 -2.08
N TYR A 254 1.68 10.51 -1.52
CA TYR A 254 1.19 9.22 -2.00
C TYR A 254 0.45 8.47 -0.89
N GLY A 255 -0.74 7.97 -1.19
CA GLY A 255 -1.48 7.11 -0.27
C GLY A 255 -0.68 5.86 0.08
N THR A 256 -0.12 5.19 -0.93
CA THR A 256 1.03 4.31 -0.74
C THR A 256 2.15 4.62 -1.71
N HIS A 257 3.38 4.45 -1.24
CA HIS A 257 4.60 4.48 -2.05
C HIS A 257 5.32 3.15 -1.84
N TYR A 258 5.49 2.41 -2.92
CA TYR A 258 5.75 0.98 -2.84
C TYR A 258 6.87 0.60 -3.79
N MET A 259 7.96 0.01 -3.28
CA MET A 259 9.17 -0.32 -4.04
C MET A 259 9.63 -1.75 -3.73
N ASN A 260 10.10 -2.48 -4.74
CA ASN A 260 10.82 -3.76 -4.61
C ASN A 260 10.16 -4.83 -3.70
N SER A 261 8.82 -4.87 -3.69
CA SER A 261 8.03 -5.64 -2.73
C SER A 261 7.03 -6.55 -3.46
N HIS A 262 6.88 -7.80 -3.03
CA HIS A 262 6.21 -8.85 -3.82
C HIS A 262 5.32 -9.77 -2.98
N ASP A 263 4.35 -10.41 -3.63
CA ASP A 263 3.45 -11.37 -2.97
C ASP A 263 2.60 -10.73 -1.86
N ASN A 264 2.19 -9.47 -2.03
CA ASN A 264 1.40 -8.74 -1.04
C ASN A 264 -0.05 -8.54 -1.50
N ILE A 265 -0.93 -8.24 -0.54
CA ILE A 265 -2.36 -8.03 -0.77
C ILE A 265 -2.73 -6.62 -0.32
N TRP A 266 -3.28 -5.85 -1.25
CA TRP A 266 -3.89 -4.54 -1.03
C TRP A 266 -5.40 -4.66 -1.25
N GLU A 267 -6.18 -4.66 -0.17
CA GLU A 267 -7.63 -4.79 -0.30
C GLU A 267 -8.48 -3.88 0.59
N ASP A 268 -9.64 -3.48 0.06
CA ASP A 268 -10.62 -2.66 0.76
C ASP A 268 -10.09 -1.30 1.28
N ASN A 269 -8.96 -0.81 0.76
CA ASN A 269 -8.35 0.45 1.20
C ASN A 269 -8.98 1.67 0.51
N ASP A 270 -8.98 2.79 1.23
CA ASP A 270 -9.40 4.10 0.75
C ASP A 270 -8.19 5.02 0.58
N THR A 271 -8.04 5.59 -0.62
CA THR A 271 -7.00 6.58 -0.89
C THR A 271 -7.57 7.79 -1.62
N TYR A 272 -7.56 8.95 -0.95
CA TYR A 272 -8.29 10.10 -1.43
C TYR A 272 -7.72 11.44 -1.02
N LYS A 273 -8.01 12.48 -1.82
CA LYS A 273 -7.51 13.85 -1.58
C LYS A 273 -5.98 13.88 -1.42
N ASN A 274 -5.29 12.96 -2.10
CA ASN A 274 -3.83 12.90 -2.15
C ASN A 274 -3.31 13.51 -3.44
N ARG A 275 -1.97 13.68 -3.54
CA ARG A 275 -1.37 13.90 -4.85
C ARG A 275 -1.52 12.65 -5.72
N GLY A 276 -1.12 11.48 -5.24
CA GLY A 276 -1.37 10.18 -5.87
C GLY A 276 -1.99 9.18 -4.90
N GLY A 277 -2.83 8.30 -5.42
CA GLY A 277 -3.57 7.32 -4.62
C GLY A 277 -2.72 6.11 -4.22
N LEU A 278 -2.98 4.94 -4.82
CA LEU A 278 -2.13 3.76 -4.63
C LEU A 278 -1.02 3.77 -5.68
N ALA A 279 0.24 3.96 -5.29
CA ALA A 279 1.38 3.83 -6.21
C ALA A 279 2.14 2.52 -5.96
N LEU A 280 1.97 1.57 -6.87
CA LEU A 280 2.61 0.25 -6.82
C LEU A 280 3.70 0.19 -7.90
N MET A 281 4.96 0.12 -7.46
CA MET A 281 6.13 0.26 -8.34
C MET A 281 7.14 -0.87 -8.11
N GLU A 282 7.64 -1.47 -9.19
CA GLU A 282 8.66 -2.52 -9.14
C GLU A 282 8.21 -3.75 -8.33
N VAL A 283 7.06 -4.30 -8.71
CA VAL A 283 6.36 -5.35 -7.94
C VAL A 283 5.96 -6.54 -8.81
N ARG A 284 5.75 -7.70 -8.18
CA ARG A 284 5.21 -8.89 -8.85
C ARG A 284 4.27 -9.66 -7.94
N ARG A 285 3.34 -10.41 -8.53
CA ARG A 285 2.36 -11.26 -7.83
C ARG A 285 1.60 -10.51 -6.73
N GLN A 286 1.17 -9.30 -7.04
CA GLN A 286 0.36 -8.48 -6.15
C GLN A 286 -1.12 -8.77 -6.35
N ILE A 287 -1.90 -8.72 -5.28
CA ILE A 287 -3.36 -8.73 -5.34
C ILE A 287 -3.86 -7.36 -4.90
N VAL A 288 -4.46 -6.61 -5.82
CA VAL A 288 -4.98 -5.26 -5.60
C VAL A 288 -6.47 -5.30 -5.87
N ARG A 289 -7.28 -5.42 -4.81
CA ARG A 289 -8.72 -5.64 -4.99
C ARG A 289 -9.62 -4.84 -4.09
N ASN A 290 -10.81 -4.49 -4.58
CA ASN A 290 -11.83 -3.76 -3.82
C ASN A 290 -11.36 -2.41 -3.24
N ASN A 291 -10.26 -1.84 -3.73
CA ASN A 291 -9.77 -0.56 -3.25
C ASN A 291 -10.57 0.59 -3.88
N ARG A 292 -10.70 1.69 -3.14
CA ARG A 292 -11.38 2.90 -3.57
C ARG A 292 -10.38 4.04 -3.63
N ALA A 293 -10.15 4.57 -4.82
CA ALA A 293 -9.22 5.66 -5.08
C ALA A 293 -9.94 6.84 -5.73
N TRP A 294 -10.11 7.95 -5.00
CA TRP A 294 -10.87 9.09 -5.52
C TRP A 294 -10.29 10.46 -5.19
N ASP A 295 -10.61 11.44 -6.04
CA ASP A 295 -10.23 12.85 -5.85
C ASP A 295 -8.72 13.05 -5.60
N ASN A 296 -7.88 12.21 -6.23
CA ASN A 296 -6.43 12.38 -6.18
C ASN A 296 -5.99 13.28 -7.34
N SER A 297 -5.15 14.28 -7.03
CA SER A 297 -4.83 15.35 -7.96
C SER A 297 -4.00 14.91 -9.17
N ASP A 298 -3.30 13.77 -9.08
CA ASP A 298 -2.52 13.19 -10.18
C ASP A 298 -3.07 11.84 -10.67
N HIS A 299 -3.04 10.80 -9.85
CA HIS A 299 -3.48 9.45 -10.24
C HIS A 299 -4.24 8.72 -9.12
N GLY A 300 -5.19 7.86 -9.47
CA GLY A 300 -5.91 7.01 -8.53
C GLY A 300 -5.12 5.76 -8.16
N ILE A 301 -4.84 4.90 -9.15
CA ILE A 301 -3.99 3.71 -8.97
C ILE A 301 -2.90 3.72 -10.04
N MET A 302 -1.64 3.69 -9.61
CA MET A 302 -0.48 3.56 -10.48
C MET A 302 0.07 2.14 -10.40
N LEU A 303 0.31 1.58 -11.58
CA LEU A 303 0.83 0.25 -11.85
C LEU A 303 2.10 0.41 -12.70
N ARG A 304 3.26 0.51 -12.03
CA ARG A 304 4.54 0.74 -12.71
C ARG A 304 5.47 -0.44 -12.54
N THR A 305 5.96 -1.03 -13.63
CA THR A 305 6.87 -2.18 -13.56
C THR A 305 6.27 -3.28 -12.66
N ILE A 306 5.03 -3.66 -13.01
CA ILE A 306 4.24 -4.67 -12.30
C ILE A 306 4.05 -5.92 -13.15
N GLN A 307 4.25 -7.09 -12.55
CA GLN A 307 4.17 -8.38 -13.25
C GLN A 307 3.31 -9.41 -12.52
N ASP A 308 2.68 -10.31 -13.28
CA ASP A 308 1.95 -11.48 -12.76
C ASP A 308 0.92 -11.14 -11.65
N SER A 309 0.30 -9.96 -11.72
CA SER A 309 -0.53 -9.42 -10.64
C SER A 309 -2.01 -9.37 -11.02
N VAL A 310 -2.87 -9.37 -9.99
CA VAL A 310 -4.32 -9.28 -10.12
C VAL A 310 -4.79 -7.94 -9.58
N VAL A 311 -5.45 -7.15 -10.43
CA VAL A 311 -6.01 -5.84 -10.11
C VAL A 311 -7.50 -5.88 -10.42
N GLU A 312 -8.32 -6.15 -9.41
CA GLU A 312 -9.74 -6.44 -9.65
C GLU A 312 -10.70 -5.70 -8.74
N ASN A 313 -11.91 -5.47 -9.22
CA ASN A 313 -12.99 -4.92 -8.40
C ASN A 313 -12.70 -3.54 -7.76
N ASN A 314 -11.67 -2.82 -8.22
CA ASN A 314 -11.32 -1.51 -7.69
C ASN A 314 -12.23 -0.42 -8.25
N ILE A 315 -12.39 0.65 -7.49
CA ILE A 315 -13.22 1.80 -7.82
C ILE A 315 -12.32 3.03 -7.88
N VAL A 316 -12.14 3.57 -9.08
CA VAL A 316 -11.17 4.61 -9.38
C VAL A 316 -11.89 5.80 -10.00
N VAL A 317 -12.18 6.81 -9.18
CA VAL A 317 -13.17 7.85 -9.51
C VAL A 317 -12.62 9.26 -9.35
N GLY A 318 -12.79 10.12 -10.36
CA GLY A 318 -12.51 11.55 -10.18
C GLY A 318 -11.05 11.96 -10.04
N ASN A 319 -10.11 11.12 -10.47
CA ASN A 319 -8.69 11.43 -10.41
C ASN A 319 -8.23 12.11 -11.71
N SER A 320 -7.07 12.76 -11.70
CA SER A 320 -6.47 13.29 -12.95
C SER A 320 -6.14 12.16 -13.95
N LYS A 321 -5.69 11.01 -13.46
CA LYS A 321 -5.54 9.74 -14.19
C LYS A 321 -6.19 8.66 -13.33
N GLY A 322 -7.10 7.86 -13.85
CA GLY A 322 -7.70 6.77 -13.09
C GLY A 322 -6.63 5.71 -12.82
N PHE A 323 -6.36 4.89 -13.82
CA PHE A 323 -5.18 4.04 -13.85
C PHE A 323 -4.02 4.72 -14.58
N PHE A 324 -2.83 4.67 -13.99
CA PHE A 324 -1.59 4.97 -14.70
C PHE A 324 -0.75 3.71 -14.81
N ILE A 325 -0.66 3.16 -16.01
CA ILE A 325 -0.06 1.86 -16.30
C ILE A 325 1.20 2.07 -17.14
N TYR A 326 2.33 1.61 -16.63
CA TYR A 326 3.63 1.81 -17.23
C TYR A 326 4.45 0.54 -17.05
N ASP A 327 4.99 -0.04 -18.13
CA ASP A 327 5.84 -1.24 -18.05
C ASP A 327 5.18 -2.39 -17.26
N ALA A 328 3.88 -2.61 -17.49
CA ALA A 328 3.11 -3.63 -16.79
C ALA A 328 2.89 -4.85 -17.70
N GLU A 329 3.27 -6.05 -17.26
CA GLU A 329 3.15 -7.27 -18.08
C GLU A 329 2.48 -8.44 -17.36
N TYR A 330 1.73 -9.26 -18.11
CA TYR A 330 1.09 -10.49 -17.60
C TYR A 330 0.14 -10.26 -16.41
N ASN A 331 -0.46 -9.08 -16.31
CA ASN A 331 -1.40 -8.74 -15.24
C ASN A 331 -2.84 -8.99 -15.67
N THR A 332 -3.70 -9.30 -14.69
CA THR A 332 -5.14 -9.37 -14.85
C THR A 332 -5.78 -8.11 -14.29
N LEU A 333 -6.47 -7.34 -15.13
CA LEU A 333 -7.23 -6.15 -14.73
C LEU A 333 -8.71 -6.40 -15.03
N LYS A 334 -9.49 -6.82 -14.03
CA LYS A 334 -10.90 -7.21 -14.22
C LYS A 334 -11.88 -6.52 -13.30
N ASN A 335 -13.10 -6.29 -13.77
CA ASN A 335 -14.22 -5.82 -12.94
C ASN A 335 -14.00 -4.47 -12.24
N ASN A 336 -13.05 -3.66 -12.71
CA ASN A 336 -12.78 -2.34 -12.13
C ASN A 336 -13.79 -1.31 -12.67
N LEU A 337 -14.21 -0.38 -11.80
CA LEU A 337 -14.97 0.80 -12.18
C LEU A 337 -14.02 1.98 -12.30
N VAL A 338 -13.87 2.53 -13.51
CA VAL A 338 -13.01 3.68 -13.80
C VAL A 338 -13.91 4.80 -14.29
N MET A 339 -14.21 5.77 -13.43
CA MET A 339 -15.25 6.75 -13.72
C MET A 339 -14.87 8.20 -13.46
N GLY A 340 -15.28 9.10 -14.36
CA GLY A 340 -15.20 10.55 -14.11
C GLY A 340 -13.77 11.08 -13.94
N ASN A 341 -12.75 10.32 -14.35
CA ASN A 341 -11.36 10.76 -14.31
C ASN A 341 -11.07 11.68 -15.52
N ARG A 342 -10.07 12.56 -15.41
CA ARG A 342 -9.64 13.35 -16.57
C ARG A 342 -9.08 12.46 -17.68
N ILE A 343 -8.33 11.42 -17.32
CA ILE A 343 -7.94 10.32 -18.19
C ILE A 343 -8.32 9.02 -17.45
N GLY A 344 -9.12 8.15 -18.06
CA GLY A 344 -9.52 6.88 -17.43
C GLY A 344 -8.32 5.96 -17.23
N VAL A 345 -7.63 5.62 -18.32
CA VAL A 345 -6.36 4.89 -18.28
C VAL A 345 -5.29 5.62 -19.09
N HIS A 346 -4.15 5.89 -18.47
CA HIS A 346 -2.95 6.33 -19.18
C HIS A 346 -2.00 5.13 -19.29
N LEU A 347 -1.86 4.60 -20.51
CA LEU A 347 -1.14 3.35 -20.80
C LEU A 347 0.13 3.66 -21.62
N TRP A 348 1.29 3.28 -21.09
CA TRP A 348 2.58 3.63 -21.67
C TRP A 348 3.64 2.51 -21.51
N ALA A 349 4.78 2.71 -22.19
CA ALA A 349 6.04 1.98 -22.07
C ALA A 349 5.92 0.45 -22.09
N GLY A 350 5.36 -0.12 -23.16
CA GLY A 350 5.42 -1.57 -23.36
C GLY A 350 4.56 -2.38 -22.40
N SER A 351 3.49 -1.79 -21.85
CA SER A 351 2.53 -2.50 -20.99
C SER A 351 1.70 -3.54 -21.77
N ILE A 352 2.31 -4.66 -22.11
CA ILE A 352 1.79 -5.71 -23.01
C ILE A 352 1.38 -6.97 -22.26
N HIS A 353 0.70 -7.89 -22.94
CA HIS A 353 0.29 -9.21 -22.39
C HIS A 353 -0.59 -9.14 -21.13
N ASN A 354 -1.28 -8.02 -20.91
CA ASN A 354 -2.26 -7.91 -19.83
C ASN A 354 -3.64 -8.41 -20.28
N ASP A 355 -4.36 -9.06 -19.36
CA ASP A 355 -5.76 -9.45 -19.54
C ASP A 355 -6.67 -8.39 -18.92
N VAL A 356 -7.18 -7.49 -19.77
CA VAL A 356 -8.03 -6.37 -19.36
C VAL A 356 -9.45 -6.60 -19.88
N ASP A 357 -10.33 -7.08 -19.01
CA ASP A 357 -11.68 -7.54 -19.39
C ASP A 357 -12.71 -7.19 -18.30
N SER A 358 -13.98 -7.09 -18.67
CA SER A 358 -15.09 -6.88 -17.74
C SER A 358 -15.01 -5.59 -16.91
N ASN A 359 -14.27 -4.57 -17.38
CA ASN A 359 -14.17 -3.27 -16.70
C ASN A 359 -15.21 -2.28 -17.22
N ASP A 360 -15.59 -1.33 -16.36
CA ASP A 360 -16.52 -0.24 -16.67
C ASP A 360 -15.77 1.08 -16.78
N PHE A 361 -15.62 1.62 -18.01
CA PHE A 361 -15.00 2.92 -18.28
C PHE A 361 -16.07 3.97 -18.56
N ILE A 362 -16.42 4.75 -17.55
CA ILE A 362 -17.63 5.59 -17.56
C ILE A 362 -17.29 7.07 -17.39
N HIS A 363 -17.73 7.92 -18.32
CA HIS A 363 -17.66 9.38 -18.22
C HIS A 363 -16.26 9.95 -17.89
N ASN A 364 -15.18 9.21 -18.21
CA ASN A 364 -13.85 9.80 -18.20
C ASN A 364 -13.73 10.79 -19.35
N ARG A 365 -13.04 11.91 -19.15
CA ARG A 365 -12.90 12.93 -20.21
C ARG A 365 -12.19 12.38 -21.44
N ASP A 366 -11.11 11.63 -21.22
CA ASP A 366 -10.46 10.74 -22.18
C ASP A 366 -10.53 9.32 -21.60
N GLN A 367 -11.15 8.34 -22.28
CA GLN A 367 -11.24 6.98 -21.72
C GLN A 367 -9.87 6.34 -21.57
N ILE A 368 -9.08 6.38 -22.64
CA ILE A 368 -7.71 5.89 -22.67
C ILE A 368 -6.84 6.95 -23.34
N ARG A 369 -5.64 7.13 -22.80
CA ARG A 369 -4.51 7.73 -23.50
C ARG A 369 -3.44 6.66 -23.66
N TYR A 370 -3.29 6.18 -24.88
CA TYR A 370 -2.33 5.12 -25.23
C TYR A 370 -1.18 5.66 -26.08
N VAL A 371 0.05 5.35 -25.66
CA VAL A 371 1.28 5.74 -26.37
C VAL A 371 2.14 4.50 -26.59
N ALA A 372 2.06 3.91 -27.79
CA ALA A 372 2.87 2.76 -28.20
C ALA A 372 3.01 2.65 -29.72
N THR A 373 3.78 1.67 -30.17
CA THR A 373 4.06 1.37 -31.59
C THR A 373 3.18 0.26 -32.16
N ARG A 374 2.50 -0.52 -31.31
CA ARG A 374 1.61 -1.63 -31.69
C ARG A 374 0.27 -1.48 -30.99
N SER A 375 -0.76 -2.17 -31.47
CA SER A 375 -2.06 -2.17 -30.79
C SER A 375 -2.11 -3.24 -29.70
N GLU A 376 -2.77 -2.94 -28.59
CA GLU A 376 -3.11 -3.93 -27.56
C GLU A 376 -4.55 -4.40 -27.73
N GLU A 377 -4.77 -5.71 -27.55
CA GLU A 377 -6.10 -6.29 -27.52
C GLU A 377 -6.58 -6.44 -26.08
N TRP A 378 -7.66 -5.74 -25.75
CA TRP A 378 -8.40 -5.85 -24.48
C TRP A 378 -9.75 -6.51 -24.74
N GLY A 379 -10.42 -6.98 -23.69
CA GLY A 379 -11.78 -7.51 -23.81
C GLY A 379 -11.84 -8.84 -24.57
N LYS A 380 -10.87 -9.73 -24.32
CA LYS A 380 -10.71 -10.99 -25.07
C LYS A 380 -11.85 -11.97 -24.84
N GLU A 381 -12.47 -11.94 -23.66
CA GLU A 381 -13.48 -12.93 -23.26
C GLU A 381 -14.88 -12.33 -23.26
N ARG A 382 -15.13 -11.33 -22.41
CA ARG A 382 -16.46 -10.70 -22.25
C ARG A 382 -16.49 -9.26 -22.71
N GLY A 383 -15.32 -8.66 -22.93
CA GLY A 383 -15.21 -7.26 -23.30
C GLY A 383 -15.31 -6.30 -22.13
N ASN A 384 -15.07 -5.02 -22.40
CA ASN A 384 -15.24 -3.93 -21.45
C ASN A 384 -16.42 -3.05 -21.85
N TYR A 385 -16.98 -2.32 -20.90
CA TYR A 385 -17.96 -1.28 -21.17
C TYR A 385 -17.26 0.08 -21.34
N TRP A 386 -17.63 0.81 -22.39
CA TRP A 386 -17.09 2.11 -22.72
C TRP A 386 -18.22 3.11 -22.93
N SER A 387 -18.36 4.12 -22.06
CA SER A 387 -19.50 5.05 -22.16
C SER A 387 -19.47 5.97 -23.41
N ASN A 388 -18.39 5.95 -24.18
CA ASN A 388 -18.24 6.67 -25.46
C ASN A 388 -18.33 5.73 -26.68
N TYR A 389 -18.63 4.45 -26.48
CA TYR A 389 -18.87 3.51 -27.57
C TYR A 389 -20.17 3.88 -28.29
N VAL A 390 -20.08 4.08 -29.60
CA VAL A 390 -21.19 4.48 -30.48
C VAL A 390 -21.60 3.37 -31.45
N GLY A 391 -21.17 2.13 -31.20
CA GLY A 391 -21.60 0.99 -32.01
C GLY A 391 -23.03 0.58 -31.68
N TRP A 392 -23.48 -0.48 -32.34
CA TRP A 392 -24.81 -1.05 -32.20
C TRP A 392 -24.70 -2.54 -31.92
N ASP A 393 -25.81 -3.10 -31.46
CA ASP A 393 -26.01 -4.52 -31.17
C ASP A 393 -27.29 -4.94 -31.89
N ALA A 394 -27.12 -5.50 -33.10
CA ALA A 394 -28.23 -5.87 -33.98
C ALA A 394 -28.82 -7.24 -33.62
N ASN A 395 -28.05 -8.11 -32.97
CA ASN A 395 -28.49 -9.44 -32.58
C ASN A 395 -29.10 -9.48 -31.15
N GLY A 396 -28.92 -8.40 -30.37
CA GLY A 396 -29.49 -8.22 -29.03
C GLY A 396 -28.79 -9.01 -27.93
N ASP A 397 -27.53 -9.40 -28.11
CA ASP A 397 -26.78 -10.22 -27.13
C ASP A 397 -26.07 -9.38 -26.03
N GLY A 398 -26.18 -8.05 -26.11
CA GLY A 398 -25.58 -7.09 -25.20
C GLY A 398 -24.11 -6.80 -25.47
N VAL A 399 -23.54 -7.35 -26.55
CA VAL A 399 -22.21 -7.07 -27.08
C VAL A 399 -22.35 -6.27 -28.36
N GLY A 400 -21.49 -5.27 -28.55
CA GLY A 400 -21.49 -4.46 -29.75
C GLY A 400 -20.92 -5.21 -30.96
N ASP A 401 -21.64 -5.17 -32.08
CA ASP A 401 -21.25 -5.80 -33.36
C ASP A 401 -20.00 -5.17 -33.99
N THR A 402 -19.57 -4.01 -33.49
CA THR A 402 -18.37 -3.32 -33.97
C THR A 402 -17.33 -3.22 -32.87
N ARG A 403 -16.07 -3.48 -33.17
CA ARG A 403 -14.99 -3.30 -32.21
C ARG A 403 -14.86 -1.84 -31.75
N TYR A 404 -14.47 -1.65 -30.50
CA TYR A 404 -14.03 -0.37 -29.97
C TYR A 404 -12.52 -0.18 -30.25
N GLU A 405 -12.13 1.04 -30.62
CA GLU A 405 -10.74 1.43 -30.83
C GLU A 405 -10.50 2.75 -30.07
N ALA A 406 -9.57 2.77 -29.13
CA ALA A 406 -9.14 4.01 -28.46
C ALA A 406 -8.30 4.89 -29.41
N ASN A 407 -8.26 6.20 -29.20
CA ASN A 407 -7.45 7.13 -30.00
C ASN A 407 -7.76 7.08 -31.50
N ASP A 408 -9.03 6.89 -31.87
CA ASP A 408 -9.44 6.91 -33.28
C ASP A 408 -9.16 8.29 -33.93
N VAL A 409 -9.32 8.39 -35.25
CA VAL A 409 -9.08 9.66 -35.98
C VAL A 409 -9.90 10.82 -35.37
N VAL A 410 -11.10 10.53 -34.88
CA VAL A 410 -12.01 11.51 -34.28
C VAL A 410 -11.56 11.90 -32.88
N ASP A 411 -11.06 10.96 -32.08
CA ASP A 411 -10.47 11.23 -30.77
C ASP A 411 -9.25 12.15 -30.90
N ARG A 412 -8.39 11.90 -31.88
CA ARG A 412 -7.24 12.78 -32.18
C ARG A 412 -7.68 14.17 -32.65
N LEU A 413 -8.75 14.24 -33.44
CA LEU A 413 -9.37 15.51 -33.86
C LEU A 413 -9.95 16.28 -32.67
N ASN A 414 -10.62 15.58 -31.75
CA ASN A 414 -11.15 16.15 -30.52
C ASN A 414 -10.04 16.67 -29.59
N TRP A 415 -8.90 15.97 -29.51
CA TRP A 415 -7.73 16.47 -28.77
C TRP A 415 -7.17 17.76 -29.35
N LYS A 416 -7.08 17.85 -30.68
CA LYS A 416 -6.57 19.03 -31.38
C LYS A 416 -7.57 20.19 -31.40
N TYR A 417 -8.87 19.87 -31.49
CA TYR A 417 -9.97 20.82 -31.62
C TYR A 417 -11.14 20.39 -30.70
N PRO A 418 -11.17 20.84 -29.43
CA PRO A 418 -12.23 20.46 -28.49
C PRO A 418 -13.66 20.80 -28.93
N LEU A 419 -13.83 21.75 -29.87
CA LEU A 419 -15.13 22.11 -30.47
C LEU A 419 -15.76 20.95 -31.26
N VAL A 420 -14.97 19.97 -31.72
CA VAL A 420 -15.46 18.76 -32.40
C VAL A 420 -16.43 17.96 -31.51
N LYS A 421 -16.39 18.12 -30.18
CA LYS A 421 -17.34 17.49 -29.25
C LYS A 421 -18.80 17.80 -29.57
N LEU A 422 -19.09 19.00 -30.07
CA LEU A 422 -20.44 19.41 -30.45
C LEU A 422 -20.96 18.66 -31.69
N LEU A 423 -20.05 18.05 -32.45
CA LEU A 423 -20.33 17.40 -33.73
C LEU A 423 -20.16 15.88 -33.66
N LEU A 424 -19.87 15.28 -32.49
CA LEU A 424 -19.56 13.84 -32.38
C LEU A 424 -20.68 12.94 -32.93
N ASN A 425 -21.93 13.39 -32.80
CA ASN A 425 -23.11 12.67 -33.31
C ASN A 425 -23.54 13.15 -34.71
N SER A 426 -22.84 14.11 -35.31
CA SER A 426 -23.16 14.61 -36.65
C SER A 426 -22.86 13.57 -37.73
N PRO A 427 -23.61 13.57 -38.85
CA PRO A 427 -23.33 12.69 -39.98
C PRO A 427 -21.89 12.80 -40.49
N ALA A 428 -21.30 14.00 -40.48
CA ALA A 428 -19.92 14.22 -40.94
C ALA A 428 -18.88 13.45 -40.10
N VAL A 429 -19.02 13.46 -38.77
CA VAL A 429 -18.12 12.73 -37.87
C VAL A 429 -18.34 11.22 -37.98
N GLN A 430 -19.60 10.78 -38.12
CA GLN A 430 -19.91 9.37 -38.36
C GLN A 430 -19.33 8.88 -39.70
N SER A 431 -19.47 9.66 -40.77
CA SER A 431 -18.85 9.36 -42.08
C SER A 431 -17.33 9.32 -42.00
N LEU A 432 -16.70 10.25 -41.27
CA LEU A 432 -15.26 10.23 -41.06
C LEU A 432 -14.81 8.96 -40.32
N ARG A 433 -15.56 8.50 -39.31
CA ARG A 433 -15.30 7.21 -38.64
C ARG A 433 -15.44 6.04 -39.60
N LEU A 434 -16.45 6.02 -40.46
CA LEU A 434 -16.63 4.98 -41.48
C LEU A 434 -15.46 4.95 -42.48
N ILE A 435 -15.03 6.11 -42.96
CA ILE A 435 -13.87 6.23 -43.86
C ILE A 435 -12.60 5.76 -43.13
N ALA A 436 -12.33 6.25 -41.93
CA ALA A 436 -11.18 5.81 -41.14
C ALA A 436 -11.17 4.29 -40.87
N ARG A 437 -12.37 3.67 -40.78
CA ARG A 437 -12.52 2.20 -40.70
C ARG A 437 -12.21 1.49 -42.01
N GLN A 438 -12.49 2.08 -43.18
CA GLN A 438 -12.24 1.44 -44.47
C GLN A 438 -10.79 1.58 -44.93
N PHE A 439 -10.05 2.59 -44.46
CA PHE A 439 -8.68 2.90 -44.88
C PHE A 439 -7.64 2.62 -43.77
N PRO A 440 -6.93 1.47 -43.81
CA PRO A 440 -5.94 1.10 -42.79
C PRO A 440 -4.81 2.11 -42.58
N LEU A 441 -4.47 2.91 -43.61
CA LEU A 441 -3.42 3.94 -43.56
C LEU A 441 -3.69 5.08 -42.56
N LEU A 442 -4.94 5.26 -42.12
CA LEU A 442 -5.33 6.29 -41.14
C LEU A 442 -5.34 5.76 -39.69
N ARG A 443 -5.08 4.46 -39.50
CA ARG A 443 -5.06 3.82 -38.18
C ARG A 443 -3.69 3.94 -37.55
N GLY A 444 -3.65 4.50 -36.34
CA GLY A 444 -2.49 4.42 -35.47
C GLY A 444 -2.62 3.26 -34.48
N PRO A 445 -1.55 2.93 -33.76
CA PRO A 445 -1.60 2.03 -32.61
C PRO A 445 -2.70 2.43 -31.62
N SER A 446 -3.46 1.44 -31.15
CA SER A 446 -4.68 1.66 -30.35
C SER A 446 -4.88 0.53 -29.33
N VAL A 447 -5.70 0.79 -28.31
CA VAL A 447 -6.31 -0.28 -27.52
C VAL A 447 -7.59 -0.68 -28.24
N VAL A 448 -7.68 -1.96 -28.60
CA VAL A 448 -8.78 -2.53 -29.37
C VAL A 448 -9.55 -3.50 -28.49
N ASP A 449 -10.85 -3.32 -28.40
CA ASP A 449 -11.76 -4.23 -27.72
C ASP A 449 -12.75 -4.79 -28.75
N LYS A 450 -12.71 -6.11 -28.96
CA LYS A 450 -13.52 -6.78 -29.99
C LYS A 450 -14.95 -7.07 -29.52
N HIS A 451 -15.20 -7.03 -28.22
CA HIS A 451 -16.48 -7.40 -27.63
C HIS A 451 -17.02 -6.27 -26.73
N PRO A 452 -17.00 -5.00 -27.15
CA PRO A 452 -17.40 -3.90 -26.28
C PRO A 452 -18.84 -4.09 -25.82
N ARG A 453 -19.10 -3.94 -24.53
CA ARG A 453 -20.45 -4.15 -23.97
C ARG A 453 -21.35 -2.96 -24.24
N ILE A 454 -22.63 -3.21 -24.45
CA ILE A 454 -23.67 -2.17 -24.60
C ILE A 454 -24.09 -1.59 -23.25
N HIS A 455 -24.01 -2.39 -22.19
CA HIS A 455 -24.39 -2.01 -20.83
C HIS A 455 -23.22 -2.23 -19.85
N PRO A 456 -23.10 -1.38 -18.81
CA PRO A 456 -22.09 -1.55 -17.78
C PRO A 456 -22.31 -2.85 -16.99
N PHE A 457 -21.23 -3.43 -16.49
CA PHE A 457 -21.28 -4.61 -15.63
C PHE A 457 -21.82 -4.28 -14.23
N ARG A 458 -21.50 -3.10 -13.70
CA ARG A 458 -21.95 -2.63 -12.38
C ARG A 458 -23.21 -1.77 -12.52
N PRO A 459 -24.42 -2.24 -12.20
CA PRO A 459 -25.65 -1.46 -12.38
C PRO A 459 -25.72 -0.23 -11.46
N ASN A 460 -25.04 -0.26 -10.32
CA ASN A 460 -25.01 0.80 -9.32
C ASN A 460 -23.81 1.75 -9.47
N TRP A 461 -23.23 1.85 -10.69
CA TRP A 461 -22.11 2.75 -10.95
C TRP A 461 -22.43 4.22 -10.63
N SER A 462 -23.70 4.63 -10.77
CA SER A 462 -24.13 6.02 -10.57
C SER A 462 -24.05 6.48 -9.11
N ASP A 463 -24.08 5.55 -8.15
CA ASP A 463 -23.92 5.87 -6.71
C ASP A 463 -22.56 6.55 -6.45
N TRP A 464 -21.56 6.28 -7.28
CA TRP A 464 -20.22 6.83 -7.17
C TRP A 464 -20.06 8.22 -7.77
N LEU A 465 -21.11 8.80 -8.38
CA LEU A 465 -21.06 10.19 -8.88
C LEU A 465 -20.96 11.20 -7.73
N GLY A 466 -21.42 10.83 -6.53
CA GLY A 466 -21.44 11.68 -5.35
C GLY A 466 -20.13 11.68 -4.53
N ILE A 467 -19.26 10.68 -4.69
CA ILE A 467 -18.11 10.47 -3.78
C ILE A 467 -17.07 11.61 -3.79
N GLN A 468 -17.08 12.47 -4.80
CA GLN A 468 -16.22 13.66 -4.85
C GLN A 468 -16.70 14.80 -3.93
N ARG A 469 -17.91 14.70 -3.35
CA ARG A 469 -18.54 15.79 -2.60
C ARG A 469 -18.40 15.67 -1.08
N ASP A 470 -18.03 14.50 -0.59
CA ASP A 470 -17.74 14.22 0.83
C ASP A 470 -16.21 14.31 1.08
#